data_AF-A0A2H9LP10-F1
#
_entry.id   AF-A0A2H9LP10-F1
#
_cell.length_a   1.000
_cell.length_b   1.000
_cell.length_c   1.000
_cell.angle_alpha   90.00
_cell.angle_beta   90.00
_cell.angle_gamma   90.00
#
_symmetry.space_group_name_H-M   'P 1'
#
loop_
_entity.id
_entity.type
_entity.pdbx_description
1 polymer ?
#
loop_
_entity_poly.entity_id
_entity_poly.type
_entity_poly.pdbx_seq_one_letter_code
_entity_poly.pdbx_strand_id
1 'polypeptide(L)'
;MPIPQALVTRFFQLLVNRQFTEAERELEKLKQKMHKTEWNRGYFRALYGMLLSRKTNGDAYAFFPKLDLGDKAALHAYRREFLEHMRNGLHGEFDRGFFSAWADCMRVLSRIDVASLPNANGAMSENGRIQTLKSDKSQVTMENFLKEEED
;
A
#
# COMPACT_ATOMS: atom_id res chain seq x y z
N MET A 1 -2.10 -21.10 0.54
CA MET A 1 -2.04 -20.88 -0.92
C MET A 1 -0.65 -20.39 -1.29
N PRO A 2 0.06 -21.03 -2.24
CA PRO A 2 1.39 -20.58 -2.62
C PRO A 2 1.28 -19.28 -3.46
N ILE A 3 1.75 -18.17 -2.89
CA ILE A 3 1.94 -16.91 -3.59
C ILE A 3 3.45 -16.71 -3.77
N PRO A 4 3.97 -16.46 -4.98
CA PRO A 4 5.40 -16.22 -5.20
C PRO A 4 5.90 -14.93 -4.54
N GLN A 5 6.29 -15.01 -3.27
CA GLN A 5 6.68 -13.86 -2.43
C GLN A 5 7.85 -13.04 -3.01
N ALA A 6 8.77 -13.66 -3.75
CA ALA A 6 9.85 -12.96 -4.42
C ALA A 6 9.34 -12.00 -5.53
N LEU A 7 8.39 -12.46 -6.35
CA LEU A 7 7.80 -11.64 -7.41
C LEU A 7 6.94 -10.50 -6.82
N VAL A 8 6.21 -10.78 -5.73
CA VAL A 8 5.45 -9.77 -4.99
C VAL A 8 6.37 -8.67 -4.45
N THR A 9 7.48 -9.05 -3.82
CA THR A 9 8.44 -8.09 -3.27
C THR A 9 9.04 -7.24 -4.39
N ARG A 10 9.40 -7.86 -5.52
CA ARG A 10 9.90 -7.14 -6.70
C ARG A 10 8.85 -6.18 -7.26
N PHE A 11 7.59 -6.60 -7.36
CA PHE A 11 6.48 -5.74 -7.77
C PHE A 11 6.39 -4.49 -6.89
N PHE A 12 6.42 -4.63 -5.56
CA PHE A 12 6.36 -3.48 -4.66
C PHE A 12 7.55 -2.53 -4.81
N GLN A 13 8.76 -3.05 -4.99
CA GLN A 13 9.95 -2.22 -5.26
C GLN A 13 9.77 -1.39 -6.54
N LEU A 14 9.31 -2.02 -7.63
CA LEU A 14 9.06 -1.36 -8.90
C LEU A 14 7.95 -0.31 -8.77
N LEU A 15 6.88 -0.62 -8.02
CA LEU A 15 5.76 0.29 -7.77
C LEU A 15 6.18 1.56 -7.01
N VAL A 16 7.00 1.41 -5.95
CA VAL A 16 7.53 2.54 -5.18
C VAL A 16 8.44 3.41 -6.05
N ASN A 17 9.29 2.78 -6.86
CA ASN A 17 10.19 3.45 -7.79
C ASN A 17 9.49 4.00 -9.05
N ARG A 18 8.16 3.91 -9.14
CA ARG A 18 7.34 4.35 -10.29
C ARG A 18 7.73 3.69 -11.63
N GLN A 19 8.32 2.50 -11.58
CA GLN A 19 8.65 1.66 -12.74
C GLN A 19 7.42 0.85 -13.17
N PHE A 20 6.41 1.54 -13.70
CA PHE A 20 5.08 0.95 -13.94
C PHE A 20 5.07 -0.14 -15.00
N THR A 21 5.84 0.02 -16.08
CA THR A 21 5.92 -0.97 -17.16
C THR A 21 6.51 -2.29 -16.65
N GLU A 22 7.57 -2.24 -15.85
CA GLU A 22 8.14 -3.43 -15.23
C GLU A 22 7.22 -4.01 -14.16
N ALA A 23 6.55 -3.16 -13.36
CA ALA A 23 5.58 -3.60 -12.36
C ALA A 23 4.41 -4.36 -13.01
N GLU A 24 3.87 -3.87 -14.13
CA GLU A 24 2.84 -4.54 -14.93
C GLU A 24 3.30 -5.91 -15.42
N ARG A 25 4.53 -6.00 -15.96
CA ARG A 25 5.11 -7.29 -16.41
C ARG A 25 5.25 -8.29 -15.26
N GLU A 26 5.67 -7.82 -14.08
CA GLU A 26 5.83 -8.67 -12.90
C GLU A 26 4.47 -9.14 -12.36
N LEU A 27 3.46 -8.28 -12.45
CA LEU A 27 2.08 -8.61 -12.07
C LEU A 27 1.46 -9.66 -13.00
N GLU A 28 1.72 -9.61 -14.30
CA GLU A 28 1.27 -10.66 -15.23
C GLU A 28 1.95 -12.01 -14.96
N LYS A 29 3.24 -12.03 -14.61
CA LYS A 29 3.91 -13.27 -14.17
C LYS A 29 3.30 -13.83 -12.89
N LEU A 30 2.92 -12.96 -11.95
CA LEU A 30 2.22 -13.35 -10.72
C LEU A 30 0.89 -14.01 -11.04
N LYS A 31 0.10 -13.41 -11.94
CA LYS A 31 -1.20 -13.94 -12.39
C LYS A 31 -1.08 -15.36 -12.97
N GLN A 32 -0.04 -15.62 -13.76
CA GLN A 32 0.19 -16.94 -14.36
C GLN A 32 0.58 -18.01 -13.33
N LYS A 33 1.28 -17.63 -12.25
CA LYS A 33 1.76 -18.56 -11.22
C LYS A 33 0.78 -18.77 -10.06
N MET A 34 -0.20 -17.88 -9.92
CA MET A 34 -1.22 -17.99 -8.89
C MET A 34 -2.24 -19.08 -9.22
N HIS A 35 -2.57 -19.90 -8.23
CA HIS A 35 -3.69 -20.84 -8.35
C HIS A 35 -5.02 -20.09 -8.39
N LYS A 36 -6.02 -20.64 -9.08
CA LYS A 36 -7.36 -20.06 -9.18
C LYS A 36 -8.16 -20.29 -7.90
N THR A 37 -7.99 -19.41 -6.93
CA THR A 37 -8.67 -19.46 -5.64
C THR A 37 -9.15 -18.07 -5.26
N GLU A 38 -10.25 -17.97 -4.48
CA GLU A 38 -10.80 -16.66 -4.12
C GLU A 38 -9.79 -15.82 -3.34
N TRP A 39 -9.02 -16.45 -2.46
CA TRP A 39 -7.88 -15.82 -1.80
C TRP A 39 -6.90 -15.17 -2.79
N ASN A 40 -6.39 -15.94 -3.75
CA ASN A 40 -5.41 -15.43 -4.71
C ASN A 40 -6.02 -14.37 -5.63
N ARG A 41 -7.31 -14.49 -5.95
CA ARG A 41 -8.07 -13.50 -6.73
C ARG A 41 -8.16 -12.17 -5.99
N GLY A 42 -8.50 -12.19 -4.70
CA GLY A 42 -8.52 -11.00 -3.85
C GLY A 42 -7.14 -10.37 -3.69
N TYR A 43 -6.13 -11.20 -3.44
CA TYR A 43 -4.73 -10.78 -3.36
C TYR A 43 -4.27 -10.08 -4.64
N PHE A 44 -4.51 -10.70 -5.80
CA PHE A 44 -4.17 -10.13 -7.09
C PHE A 44 -4.93 -8.81 -7.35
N ARG A 45 -6.21 -8.76 -6.98
CA ARG A 45 -7.03 -7.54 -7.14
C ARG A 45 -6.48 -6.38 -6.32
N ALA A 46 -6.01 -6.63 -5.10
CA ALA A 46 -5.34 -5.62 -4.28
C ALA A 46 -4.07 -5.09 -4.96
N LEU A 47 -3.18 -5.99 -5.44
CA LEU A 47 -1.96 -5.57 -6.14
C LEU A 47 -2.26 -4.72 -7.39
N TYR A 48 -3.24 -5.14 -8.19
CA TYR A 48 -3.66 -4.38 -9.36
C TYR A 48 -4.25 -3.02 -8.99
N GLY A 49 -5.05 -2.95 -7.91
CA GLY A 49 -5.58 -1.71 -7.37
C GLY A 49 -4.47 -0.74 -6.92
N MET A 50 -3.44 -1.24 -6.23
CA MET A 50 -2.28 -0.44 -5.83
C MET A 50 -1.54 0.15 -7.05
N LEU A 51 -1.36 -0.66 -8.10
CA LEU A 51 -0.75 -0.21 -9.35
C LEU A 51 -1.53 0.93 -9.99
N LEU A 52 -2.84 0.75 -10.17
CA LEU A 52 -3.71 1.77 -10.75
C LEU A 52 -3.71 3.05 -9.90
N SER A 53 -3.85 2.91 -8.59
CA SER A 53 -3.83 4.02 -7.63
C SER A 53 -2.54 4.84 -7.70
N ARG A 54 -1.39 4.20 -7.96
CA ARG A 54 -0.10 4.89 -8.09
C ARG A 54 0.15 5.48 -9.49
N LYS A 55 -0.49 4.93 -10.53
CA LYS A 55 -0.38 5.38 -11.93
C LYS A 55 -1.23 6.62 -12.19
N THR A 56 -2.40 6.71 -11.55
CA THR A 56 -3.28 7.86 -11.62
C THR A 56 -2.78 8.95 -10.65
N ASN A 57 -2.19 10.02 -11.17
CA ASN A 57 -1.92 11.21 -10.36
C ASN A 57 -3.23 12.01 -10.20
N GLY A 58 -3.62 12.33 -8.97
CA GLY A 58 -4.70 13.29 -8.69
C GLY A 58 -5.96 12.74 -8.03
N ASP A 59 -5.97 11.49 -7.58
CA ASP A 59 -7.08 11.01 -6.76
C ASP A 59 -6.80 11.33 -5.28
N ALA A 60 -7.54 12.31 -4.75
CA ALA A 60 -7.46 12.69 -3.34
C ALA A 60 -7.87 11.53 -2.40
N TYR A 61 -8.59 10.52 -2.90
CA TYR A 61 -9.02 9.35 -2.12
C TYR A 61 -8.01 8.21 -2.14
N ALA A 62 -6.94 8.33 -2.93
CA ALA A 62 -5.97 7.26 -3.07
C ALA A 62 -5.10 7.13 -1.81
N PHE A 63 -5.19 5.97 -1.17
CA PHE A 63 -4.41 5.63 0.02
C PHE A 63 -2.90 5.57 -0.25
N PHE A 64 -2.50 5.01 -1.41
CA PHE A 64 -1.08 4.75 -1.71
C PHE A 64 -0.24 6.02 -1.95
N PRO A 65 -0.73 7.07 -2.64
CA PRO A 65 -0.03 8.36 -2.76
C PRO A 65 0.15 9.11 -1.44
N LYS A 66 -0.77 8.98 -0.48
CA LYS A 66 -0.73 9.65 0.83
C LYS A 66 0.15 8.94 1.87
N LEU A 67 0.67 7.76 1.54
CA LEU A 67 1.48 6.95 2.45
C LEU A 67 2.88 7.57 2.63
N ASP A 68 3.23 7.95 3.87
CA ASP A 68 4.60 8.32 4.20
C ASP A 68 5.47 7.06 4.37
N LEU A 69 6.40 6.86 3.45
CA LEU A 69 7.34 5.73 3.48
C LEU A 69 8.44 5.91 4.53
N GLY A 70 8.64 7.12 5.05
CA GLY A 70 9.58 7.43 6.12
C GLY A 70 9.07 7.05 7.51
N ASP A 71 7.74 7.06 7.72
CA ASP A 71 7.13 6.71 9.00
C ASP A 71 6.95 5.19 9.15
N LYS A 72 8.02 4.54 9.62
CA LYS A 72 8.02 3.10 9.93
C LYS A 72 6.96 2.74 10.98
N ALA A 73 6.61 3.63 11.91
CA ALA A 73 5.62 3.35 12.95
C ALA A 73 4.20 3.29 12.36
N ALA A 74 3.85 4.22 11.48
CA ALA A 74 2.59 4.20 10.74
C ALA A 74 2.48 2.94 9.86
N LEU A 75 3.53 2.60 9.10
CA LEU A 75 3.55 1.37 8.28
C LEU A 75 3.33 0.10 9.13
N HIS A 76 3.92 0.04 10.32
CA HIS A 76 3.67 -1.06 11.26
C HIS A 76 2.24 -1.06 11.82
N ALA A 77 1.63 0.10 12.04
CA ALA A 77 0.24 0.22 12.49
C ALA A 77 -0.73 -0.30 11.40
N TYR A 78 -0.63 0.21 10.17
CA TYR A 78 -1.45 -0.26 9.06
C TYR A 78 -1.30 -1.76 8.82
N ARG A 79 -0.07 -2.28 8.91
CA ARG A 79 0.15 -3.73 8.79
C ARG A 79 -0.64 -4.52 9.83
N ARG A 80 -0.71 -4.07 11.08
CA ARG A 80 -1.47 -4.77 12.13
C ARG A 80 -2.96 -4.78 11.82
N GLU A 81 -3.50 -3.64 11.41
CA GLU A 81 -4.90 -3.48 11.03
C GLU A 81 -5.29 -4.40 9.86
N PHE A 82 -4.47 -4.44 8.80
CA PHE A 82 -4.71 -5.36 7.68
C PHE A 82 -4.63 -6.84 8.10
N LEU A 83 -3.73 -7.19 9.02
CA LEU A 83 -3.67 -8.55 9.56
C LEU A 83 -4.88 -8.90 10.41
N GLU A 84 -5.48 -7.93 11.10
CA GLU A 84 -6.72 -8.12 11.85
C GLU A 84 -7.90 -8.38 10.92
N HIS A 85 -8.07 -7.58 9.87
CA HIS A 85 -9.07 -7.84 8.83
C HIS A 85 -8.86 -9.18 8.14
N MET A 86 -7.61 -9.55 7.83
CA MET A 86 -7.32 -10.87 7.27
C MET A 86 -7.71 -12.01 8.22
N ARG A 87 -7.60 -11.84 9.54
CA ARG A 87 -7.91 -12.86 10.56
C ARG A 87 -9.39 -12.89 10.95
N ASN A 88 -10.14 -11.82 10.65
CA ASN A 88 -11.55 -11.74 10.97
C ASN A 88 -12.35 -12.75 10.11
N GLY A 89 -13.05 -13.64 10.81
CA GLY A 89 -13.82 -14.74 10.19
C GLY A 89 -15.06 -14.28 9.41
N LEU A 90 -15.50 -13.03 9.58
CA LEU A 90 -16.63 -12.45 8.84
C LEU A 90 -16.29 -12.14 7.38
N HIS A 91 -14.99 -11.97 7.06
CA HIS A 91 -14.55 -11.70 5.71
C HIS A 91 -14.48 -12.98 4.88
N GLY A 92 -14.89 -12.90 3.61
CA GLY A 92 -14.75 -14.01 2.67
C GLY A 92 -13.28 -14.30 2.35
N GLU A 93 -12.99 -15.46 1.73
CA GLU A 93 -11.62 -15.79 1.30
C GLU A 93 -11.00 -14.71 0.40
N PHE A 94 -11.83 -14.12 -0.47
CA PHE A 94 -11.44 -13.00 -1.32
C PHE A 94 -10.94 -11.80 -0.50
N ASP A 95 -11.75 -11.32 0.44
CA ASP A 95 -11.41 -10.14 1.25
C ASP A 95 -10.17 -10.39 2.10
N ARG A 96 -10.05 -11.58 2.70
CA ARG A 96 -8.84 -11.95 3.46
C ARG A 96 -7.61 -11.98 2.56
N GLY A 97 -7.74 -12.48 1.34
CA GLY A 97 -6.70 -12.41 0.31
C GLY A 97 -6.32 -10.96 -0.01
N PHE A 98 -7.31 -10.10 -0.20
CA PHE A 98 -7.12 -8.66 -0.46
C PHE A 98 -6.36 -7.97 0.67
N PHE A 99 -6.78 -8.14 1.93
CA PHE A 99 -6.10 -7.54 3.08
C PHE A 99 -4.69 -8.12 3.30
N SER A 100 -4.48 -9.41 3.01
CA SER A 100 -3.16 -10.01 3.12
C SER A 100 -2.13 -9.39 2.15
N ALA A 101 -2.55 -8.96 0.96
CA ALA A 101 -1.68 -8.24 0.02
C ALA A 101 -1.27 -6.86 0.56
N TRP A 102 -2.19 -6.14 1.20
CA TRP A 102 -1.89 -4.87 1.85
C TRP A 102 -0.96 -5.04 3.06
N ALA A 103 -1.15 -6.08 3.88
CA ALA A 103 -0.23 -6.41 4.97
C ALA A 103 1.18 -6.73 4.46
N ASP A 104 1.30 -7.48 3.36
CA ASP A 104 2.58 -7.78 2.71
C ASP A 104 3.21 -6.52 2.10
N CYS A 105 2.41 -5.62 1.54
CA CYS A 105 2.87 -4.32 1.05
C CYS A 105 3.53 -3.52 2.19
N MET A 106 2.82 -3.29 3.30
CA MET A 106 3.33 -2.53 4.44
C MET A 106 4.61 -3.15 5.03
N ARG A 107 4.69 -4.49 5.06
CA ARG A 107 5.91 -5.21 5.47
C ARG A 107 7.10 -4.91 4.58
N VAL A 108 6.90 -4.89 3.26
CA VAL A 108 7.98 -4.66 2.30
C VAL A 108 8.39 -3.20 2.32
N LEU A 109 7.42 -2.27 2.35
CA LEU A 109 7.68 -0.84 2.45
C LEU A 109 8.48 -0.49 3.71
N SER A 110 8.17 -1.08 4.86
CA SER A 110 8.90 -0.82 6.11
C SER A 110 10.37 -1.29 6.09
N ARG A 111 10.74 -2.12 5.10
CA ARG A 111 12.09 -2.70 4.92
C ARG A 111 12.87 -2.06 3.78
N ILE A 112 12.21 -1.30 2.92
CA ILE A 112 12.89 -0.53 1.88
C ILE A 112 13.49 0.69 2.59
N ASP A 113 14.81 0.70 2.80
CA ASP A 113 15.47 1.94 3.19
C ASP A 113 15.42 2.90 2.00
N VAL A 114 14.67 3.99 2.17
CA VAL A 114 14.45 5.08 1.20
C VAL A 114 15.76 5.87 0.95
N ALA A 115 16.92 5.36 1.36
CA ALA A 115 18.22 6.00 1.18
C ALA A 115 18.76 5.93 -0.26
N SER A 116 18.08 5.24 -1.18
CA SER A 116 18.52 5.09 -2.58
C SER A 116 17.56 5.66 -3.63
N LEU A 117 16.64 6.56 -3.26
CA LEU A 117 15.91 7.36 -4.25
C LEU A 117 16.77 8.58 -4.64
N PRO A 118 17.19 8.73 -5.90
CA PRO A 118 17.67 10.03 -6.37
C PRO A 118 16.48 10.99 -6.26
N ASN A 119 16.68 12.09 -5.54
CA ASN A 119 15.78 13.24 -5.52
C ASN A 119 15.33 13.59 -6.94
N ALA A 120 14.06 13.32 -7.26
CA ALA A 120 13.36 14.03 -8.32
C ALA A 120 12.67 15.23 -7.67
N ASN A 121 13.40 16.34 -7.68
CA ASN A 121 13.04 17.63 -7.09
C ASN A 121 11.64 18.13 -7.50
N GLY A 122 10.96 18.74 -6.52
CA GLY A 122 10.46 20.12 -6.64
C GLY A 122 9.28 20.38 -7.59
N ALA A 123 8.07 20.34 -7.02
CA ALA A 123 7.05 21.32 -7.36
C ALA A 123 6.66 22.03 -6.05
N MET A 124 7.15 23.26 -5.90
CA MET A 124 6.69 24.23 -4.92
C MET A 124 5.16 24.35 -4.98
N SER A 125 4.52 24.28 -3.82
CA SER A 125 3.35 25.11 -3.55
C SER A 125 3.63 25.84 -2.24
N GLU A 126 4.20 27.04 -2.36
CA GLU A 126 4.15 28.03 -1.30
C GLU A 126 2.70 28.47 -1.13
N ASN A 127 2.05 28.04 -0.06
CA ASN A 127 1.35 28.96 0.85
C ASN A 127 0.76 28.23 2.05
N GLY A 128 1.11 28.72 3.25
CA GLY A 128 0.17 28.76 4.37
C GLY A 128 0.39 27.77 5.51
N ARG A 129 1.18 28.21 6.49
CA ARG A 129 1.19 27.78 7.90
C ARG A 129 1.57 26.32 8.21
N ILE A 130 2.85 26.21 8.60
CA ILE A 130 3.29 25.31 9.67
C ILE A 130 2.39 25.53 10.90
N GLN A 131 1.55 24.54 11.22
CA GLN A 131 1.09 24.30 12.58
C GLN A 131 1.58 22.92 12.98
N THR A 132 2.70 22.89 13.69
CA THR A 132 3.12 21.77 14.51
C THR A 132 2.10 21.59 15.64
N LEU A 133 1.05 20.81 15.42
CA LEU A 133 0.20 20.33 16.50
C LEU A 133 0.83 19.06 17.10
N LYS A 134 1.67 19.29 18.10
CA LYS A 134 2.01 18.29 19.11
C LYS A 134 0.74 17.99 19.92
N SER A 135 0.14 16.82 19.67
CA SER A 135 -0.73 16.00 20.55
C SER A 135 -1.71 15.30 19.61
N ASP A 136 -1.62 14.01 19.31
CA ASP A 136 -1.76 12.94 20.28
C ASP A 136 -1.27 11.61 19.66
N LYS A 137 -0.61 10.79 20.46
CA LYS A 137 0.12 9.58 20.03
C LYS A 137 -0.81 8.36 19.99
N SER A 138 -2.00 8.54 19.41
CA SER A 138 -3.11 7.60 19.53
C SER A 138 -3.70 7.29 18.15
N GLN A 139 -3.16 6.26 17.50
CA GLN A 139 -3.79 5.49 16.42
C GLN A 139 -4.17 6.27 15.15
N VAL A 140 -3.27 6.27 14.16
CA VAL A 140 -3.69 6.47 12.77
C VAL A 140 -4.27 5.14 12.28
N THR A 141 -5.60 5.03 12.27
CA THR A 141 -6.38 3.91 11.70
C THR A 141 -6.88 4.26 10.29
N MET A 142 -7.21 3.27 9.45
CA MET A 142 -7.89 3.54 8.17
C MET A 142 -9.19 4.32 8.35
N GLU A 143 -9.86 4.16 9.49
CA GLU A 143 -11.05 4.93 9.83
C GLU A 143 -10.80 6.44 9.91
N ASN A 144 -9.62 6.87 10.38
CA ASN A 144 -9.29 8.31 10.44
C ASN A 144 -9.07 8.88 9.04
N PHE A 145 -8.53 8.07 8.12
CA PHE A 145 -8.40 8.45 6.71
C PHE A 145 -9.76 8.70 6.03
N LEU A 146 -10.81 8.01 6.47
CA LEU A 146 -12.17 8.16 5.95
C LEU A 146 -12.97 9.28 6.64
N LYS A 147 -12.56 9.71 7.84
CA LYS A 147 -13.25 10.73 8.66
C LYS A 147 -12.79 12.17 8.39
N GLU A 148 -11.68 12.39 7.69
CA GLU A 148 -11.20 13.74 7.32
C GLU A 148 -12.11 14.48 6.30
N GLU A 149 -13.30 13.95 5.95
CA GLU A 149 -14.18 14.49 4.90
C GLU A 149 -15.60 14.89 5.37
N GLU A 150 -15.85 15.12 6.66
CA GLU A 150 -17.16 15.61 7.15
C GLU A 150 -17.20 17.09 7.59
N ASP A 151 -16.15 17.89 7.37
CA ASP A 151 -16.16 19.35 7.63
C ASP A 151 -15.98 20.20 6.36
#